data_AF-A0A6G2XQ96-F1
#
_entry.id   AF-A0A6G2XQ96-F1
#
_cell.length_a   1.000
_cell.length_b   1.000
_cell.length_c   1.000
_cell.angle_alpha   90.00
_cell.angle_beta   90.00
_cell.angle_gamma   90.00
#
_symmetry.space_group_name_H-M   'P 1'
#
loop_
_entity.id
_entity.type
_entity.pdbx_description
1 polymer ?
#
loop_
_entity_poly.entity_id
_entity_poly.type
_entity_poly.pdbx_seq_one_letter_code
_entity_poly.pdbx_strand_id
1 'polypeptide(L)'
;MERDEESTQASGDSEYVELPEGWAWAELNDLRSTDERPITDGPFGSNLASRHYTQSGARVLRLQNIGDGEFRDERAYISMDHFERLTAHEVLPDDIVIASLGDDLPRACIIPEGVGPAIVKADCIRFRAHPEIDTRWLLWALIAPATKRHAAASLRGIGRARLGLNGIRSLPVPVPPAAQQRRIADALADRLARLNEIEARLRAARLRLEKVRDLVMTAAATGILAWGAEPQHVPTATAQAVKDGSLPPLAKGWRWVRLREIADVVGGVAKDSKNQHDPDLTEVPYLRVANAQRARLDLSHVTKIRVAPKMLEKLRLRSGDLLMTEGGDPDKLGRGWIWENQIVDCIHQNHLFRARIVERATHPKLLAWYVNSAARAWFEANGKQSVNLASISISKVKLLPVPLPPSDEQEQADFVELGERVLARIERLLTACERGLAHSAALRTALLAEAFAGRLVPQAPADEPAEDLLKRIRAEREAADADRKAARRAATQAKSKGRAKPKPPAQRDAPPPPTPTTDVPLSEGEQVTLPLEFTA
;
A
#
# COMPACT_ATOMS: atom_id res chain seq x y z
N MET A 1 -31.80 -47.53 -38.33
CA MET A 1 -30.57 -46.72 -38.29
C MET A 1 -30.81 -45.64 -37.26
N GLU A 2 -30.70 -46.07 -36.00
CA GLU A 2 -30.75 -45.20 -34.83
C GLU A 2 -29.42 -44.46 -34.71
N ARG A 3 -29.49 -43.20 -34.29
CA ARG A 3 -28.32 -42.38 -33.95
C ARG A 3 -28.03 -42.61 -32.47
N ASP A 4 -26.91 -43.23 -32.18
CA ASP A 4 -26.38 -43.30 -30.83
C ASP A 4 -25.78 -41.95 -30.43
N GLU A 5 -26.38 -41.36 -29.39
CA GLU A 5 -25.82 -40.28 -28.60
C GLU A 5 -24.77 -40.86 -27.66
N GLU A 6 -23.49 -40.75 -28.03
CA GLU A 6 -22.40 -41.07 -27.12
C GLU A 6 -22.10 -39.85 -26.24
N SER A 7 -22.58 -39.92 -25.00
CA SER A 7 -22.31 -38.93 -23.96
C SER A 7 -20.83 -38.96 -23.56
N THR A 8 -20.07 -37.94 -23.95
CA THR A 8 -18.74 -37.71 -23.41
C THR A 8 -18.86 -37.29 -21.94
N GLN A 9 -18.77 -38.25 -21.02
CA GLN A 9 -18.47 -37.97 -19.62
C GLN A 9 -17.09 -37.29 -19.57
N ALA A 10 -17.08 -35.99 -19.27
CA ALA A 10 -15.89 -35.28 -18.89
C ALA A 10 -15.40 -35.84 -17.54
N SER A 11 -14.38 -36.69 -17.58
CA SER A 11 -13.65 -37.11 -16.39
C SER A 11 -12.91 -35.90 -15.81
N GLY A 12 -13.53 -35.27 -14.81
CA GLY A 12 -12.85 -34.37 -13.90
C GLY A 12 -11.97 -35.19 -12.98
N ASP A 13 -10.70 -35.34 -13.32
CA ASP A 13 -9.69 -35.91 -12.43
C ASP A 13 -8.31 -35.27 -12.65
N SER A 14 -7.63 -35.00 -11.53
CA SER A 14 -6.25 -34.51 -11.38
C SER A 14 -5.97 -32.99 -11.46
N GLU A 15 -6.54 -32.20 -10.55
CA GLU A 15 -6.01 -30.86 -10.19
C GLU A 15 -5.02 -30.88 -9.00
N TYR A 16 -4.70 -32.07 -8.49
CA TYR A 16 -3.77 -32.24 -7.36
C TYR A 16 -2.39 -32.66 -7.84
N VAL A 17 -1.38 -31.88 -7.47
CA VAL A 17 0.03 -32.24 -7.65
C VAL A 17 0.30 -33.53 -6.86
N GLU A 18 1.05 -34.46 -7.45
CA GLU A 18 1.50 -35.68 -6.78
C GLU A 18 2.24 -35.32 -5.48
N LEU A 19 1.76 -35.86 -4.36
CA LEU A 19 2.33 -35.57 -3.05
C LEU A 19 3.54 -36.47 -2.78
N PRO A 20 4.53 -35.99 -2.00
CA PRO A 20 5.59 -36.85 -1.50
C PRO A 20 5.05 -38.03 -0.69
N GLU A 21 5.82 -39.10 -0.63
CA GLU A 21 5.48 -40.27 0.21
C GLU A 21 5.23 -39.85 1.67
N GLY A 22 4.16 -40.38 2.25
CA GLY A 22 3.75 -40.09 3.64
C GLY A 22 2.96 -38.79 3.83
N TRP A 23 2.77 -37.98 2.78
CA TRP A 23 1.93 -36.77 2.83
C TRP A 23 0.48 -37.08 2.47
N ALA A 24 -0.45 -36.24 2.92
CA ALA A 24 -1.87 -36.37 2.62
C ALA A 24 -2.52 -35.01 2.35
N TRP A 25 -3.51 -34.96 1.45
CA TRP A 25 -4.36 -33.78 1.30
C TRP A 25 -5.37 -33.70 2.43
N ALA A 26 -5.57 -32.49 2.97
CA ALA A 26 -6.64 -32.17 3.89
C ALA A 26 -7.24 -30.80 3.55
N GLU A 27 -8.46 -30.53 4.02
CA GLU A 27 -8.98 -29.16 4.05
C GLU A 27 -8.46 -28.43 5.29
N LEU A 28 -8.35 -27.10 5.22
CA LEU A 28 -7.97 -26.30 6.40
C LEU A 28 -8.89 -26.58 7.60
N ASN A 29 -10.18 -26.77 7.34
CA ASN A 29 -11.17 -27.12 8.36
C ASN A 29 -10.83 -28.43 9.08
N ASP A 30 -10.03 -29.30 8.46
CA ASP A 30 -9.62 -30.55 9.07
C ASP A 30 -8.50 -30.42 10.11
N LEU A 31 -7.76 -29.32 10.06
CA LEU A 31 -6.60 -29.07 10.92
C LEU A 31 -6.92 -28.23 12.17
N ARG A 32 -8.21 -27.94 12.39
CA ARG A 32 -8.67 -27.05 13.46
C ARG A 32 -8.61 -27.73 14.83
N SER A 33 -8.51 -26.93 15.89
CA SER A 33 -8.58 -27.41 17.27
C SER A 33 -9.96 -27.98 17.61
N THR A 34 -10.02 -28.69 18.74
CA THR A 34 -11.28 -29.20 19.30
C THR A 34 -12.08 -28.15 20.05
N ASP A 35 -11.72 -26.85 20.01
CA ASP A 35 -12.48 -25.79 20.70
C ASP A 35 -13.91 -25.62 20.14
N GLU A 36 -14.75 -24.84 20.83
CA GLU A 36 -16.14 -24.62 20.38
C GLU A 36 -16.21 -23.81 19.07
N ARG A 37 -15.28 -22.86 18.86
CA ARG A 37 -15.28 -21.94 17.70
C ARG A 37 -13.89 -21.76 17.10
N PRO A 38 -13.17 -22.81 16.70
CA PRO A 38 -11.76 -22.72 16.33
C PRO A 38 -11.53 -21.88 15.07
N ILE A 39 -12.56 -21.69 14.23
CA ILE A 39 -12.52 -20.81 13.06
C ILE A 39 -13.65 -19.78 13.16
N THR A 40 -13.29 -18.51 13.34
CA THR A 40 -14.25 -17.43 13.62
C THR A 40 -13.87 -16.15 12.88
N ASP A 41 -14.83 -15.57 12.16
CA ASP A 41 -14.74 -14.21 11.64
C ASP A 41 -15.07 -13.20 12.74
N GLY A 42 -14.56 -11.98 12.62
CA GLY A 42 -14.85 -10.92 13.59
C GLY A 42 -16.30 -10.43 13.55
N PRO A 43 -16.71 -9.64 14.56
CA PRO A 43 -18.08 -9.16 14.67
C PRO A 43 -18.40 -8.14 13.56
N PHE A 44 -19.60 -8.29 12.97
CA PHE A 44 -20.08 -7.43 11.89
C PHE A 44 -21.11 -6.38 12.37
N GLY A 45 -21.23 -5.29 11.60
CA GLY A 45 -22.28 -4.30 11.78
C GLY A 45 -22.23 -3.56 13.11
N SER A 46 -23.38 -3.46 13.78
CA SER A 46 -23.53 -2.72 15.04
C SER A 46 -22.79 -3.35 16.23
N ASN A 47 -22.31 -4.59 16.11
CA ASN A 47 -21.57 -5.27 17.16
C ASN A 47 -20.17 -4.69 17.40
N LEU A 48 -19.54 -4.05 16.39
CA LEU A 48 -18.26 -3.34 16.52
C LEU A 48 -18.21 -2.14 15.59
N ALA A 49 -18.72 -1.00 16.06
CA ALA A 49 -18.81 0.27 15.32
C ALA A 49 -17.78 1.29 15.83
N SER A 50 -17.59 2.40 15.10
CA SER A 50 -16.62 3.45 15.44
C SER A 50 -16.77 3.98 16.88
N ARG A 51 -18.02 4.07 17.37
CA ARG A 51 -18.34 4.49 18.75
C ARG A 51 -17.81 3.57 19.86
N HIS A 52 -17.40 2.34 19.54
CA HIS A 52 -16.88 1.39 20.52
C HIS A 52 -15.36 1.49 20.68
N TYR A 53 -14.67 2.19 19.77
CA TYR A 53 -13.22 2.33 19.85
C TYR A 53 -12.81 3.28 20.96
N THR A 54 -11.80 2.87 21.72
CA THR A 54 -11.24 3.60 22.85
C THR A 54 -9.75 3.84 22.66
N GLN A 55 -9.15 4.69 23.51
CA GLN A 55 -7.70 4.93 23.50
C GLN A 55 -6.90 3.76 24.10
N SER A 56 -7.52 2.97 24.97
CA SER A 56 -6.93 1.82 25.66
C SER A 56 -7.98 0.74 25.95
N GLY A 57 -7.53 -0.48 26.27
CA GLY A 57 -8.37 -1.63 26.58
C GLY A 57 -7.93 -2.88 25.82
N ALA A 58 -8.87 -3.74 25.43
CA ALA A 58 -8.57 -4.93 24.64
C ALA A 58 -8.25 -4.56 23.18
N ARG A 59 -7.28 -5.24 22.57
CA ARG A 59 -6.84 -4.99 21.19
C ARG A 59 -7.91 -5.41 20.16
N VAL A 60 -7.99 -4.65 19.07
CA VAL A 60 -8.78 -5.00 17.88
C VAL A 60 -7.85 -5.25 16.70
N LEU A 61 -7.77 -6.49 16.26
CA LEU A 61 -7.01 -6.87 15.08
C LEU A 61 -7.80 -6.60 13.81
N ARG A 62 -7.20 -5.86 12.89
CA ARG A 62 -7.78 -5.44 11.60
C ARG A 62 -6.92 -5.94 10.44
N LEU A 63 -7.42 -5.76 9.21
CA LEU A 63 -6.72 -6.17 7.98
C LEU A 63 -5.29 -5.62 7.85
N GLN A 64 -5.00 -4.47 8.46
CA GLN A 64 -3.66 -3.86 8.50
C GLN A 64 -2.68 -4.57 9.43
N ASN A 65 -3.17 -5.33 10.43
CA ASN A 65 -2.36 -6.13 11.34
C ASN A 65 -1.84 -7.40 10.67
N ILE A 66 -2.51 -7.84 9.60
CA ILE A 66 -2.25 -9.11 8.93
C ILE A 66 -1.34 -8.84 7.73
N GLY A 67 -0.07 -9.24 7.81
CA GLY A 67 0.85 -9.31 6.68
C GLY A 67 0.89 -10.70 6.03
N ASP A 68 1.88 -10.94 5.17
CA ASP A 68 2.18 -12.26 4.62
C ASP A 68 3.27 -12.92 5.45
N GLY A 69 2.85 -13.69 6.46
CA GLY A 69 3.74 -14.33 7.42
C GLY A 69 4.25 -13.41 8.53
N GLU A 70 3.75 -12.17 8.59
CA GLU A 70 4.20 -11.14 9.54
C GLU A 70 3.00 -10.48 10.23
N PHE A 71 3.04 -10.41 11.57
CA PHE A 71 2.10 -9.62 12.36
C PHE A 71 2.60 -8.17 12.46
N ARG A 72 1.74 -7.21 12.13
CA ARG A 72 2.03 -5.78 12.23
C ARG A 72 1.34 -5.23 13.48
N ASP A 73 2.10 -4.66 14.43
CA ASP A 73 1.61 -4.16 15.73
C ASP A 73 0.85 -2.81 15.61
N GLU A 74 -0.06 -2.70 14.64
CA GLU A 74 -0.98 -1.57 14.53
C GLU A 74 -1.99 -1.58 15.69
N ARG A 75 -2.08 -0.48 16.43
CA ARG A 75 -2.80 -0.43 17.70
C ARG A 75 -4.21 0.13 17.54
N ALA A 76 -5.16 -0.57 18.15
CA ALA A 76 -6.52 -0.09 18.34
C ALA A 76 -7.20 -0.90 19.42
N TYR A 77 -8.16 -0.24 20.08
CA TYR A 77 -8.69 -0.74 21.33
C TYR A 77 -10.21 -0.61 21.41
N ILE A 78 -10.82 -1.47 22.22
CA ILE A 78 -12.17 -1.34 22.77
C ILE A 78 -12.11 -1.47 24.29
N SER A 79 -13.13 -1.02 25.00
CA SER A 79 -13.20 -1.23 26.46
C SER A 79 -13.24 -2.72 26.82
N MET A 80 -12.76 -3.05 28.02
CA MET A 80 -12.80 -4.43 28.53
C MET A 80 -14.24 -4.95 28.65
N ASP A 81 -15.18 -4.13 29.11
CA ASP A 81 -16.61 -4.49 29.14
C ASP A 81 -17.16 -4.89 27.77
N HIS A 82 -16.73 -4.19 26.71
CA HIS A 82 -17.17 -4.52 25.35
C HIS A 82 -16.50 -5.79 24.83
N PHE A 83 -15.23 -5.99 25.17
CA PHE A 83 -14.50 -7.23 24.89
C PHE A 83 -15.15 -8.46 25.54
N GLU A 84 -15.59 -8.36 26.80
CA GLU A 84 -16.27 -9.47 27.51
C GLU A 84 -17.53 -9.96 26.78
N ARG A 85 -18.24 -9.05 26.09
CA ARG A 85 -19.40 -9.38 25.26
C ARG A 85 -19.05 -10.01 23.91
N LEU A 86 -17.78 -9.95 23.50
CA LEU A 86 -17.26 -10.37 22.20
C LEU A 86 -16.18 -11.46 22.31
N THR A 87 -16.03 -12.11 23.46
CA THR A 87 -15.05 -13.19 23.71
C THR A 87 -15.11 -14.34 22.70
N ALA A 88 -16.26 -14.54 22.04
CA ALA A 88 -16.36 -15.45 20.90
C ALA A 88 -15.33 -15.18 19.78
N HIS A 89 -14.92 -13.93 19.60
CA HIS A 89 -13.99 -13.43 18.60
C HIS A 89 -12.56 -13.23 19.14
N GLU A 90 -12.29 -13.67 20.38
CA GLU A 90 -10.99 -13.52 21.03
C GLU A 90 -9.88 -14.26 20.28
N VAL A 91 -8.73 -13.63 20.14
CA VAL A 91 -7.50 -14.26 19.65
C VAL A 91 -6.50 -14.45 20.78
N LEU A 92 -5.84 -15.61 20.76
CA LEU A 92 -4.80 -16.00 21.70
C LEU A 92 -3.44 -16.05 21.00
N PRO A 93 -2.33 -16.03 21.76
CA PRO A 93 -1.03 -16.37 21.21
C PRO A 93 -1.07 -17.71 20.46
N ASP A 94 -0.30 -17.81 19.39
CA ASP A 94 -0.28 -18.93 18.45
C ASP A 94 -1.55 -19.11 17.59
N ASP A 95 -2.61 -18.31 17.75
CA ASP A 95 -3.69 -18.31 16.74
C ASP A 95 -3.16 -17.79 15.39
N ILE A 96 -3.64 -18.34 14.28
CA ILE A 96 -3.44 -17.77 12.94
C ILE A 96 -4.59 -16.80 12.67
N VAL A 97 -4.29 -15.59 12.23
CA VAL A 97 -5.31 -14.65 11.72
C VAL A 97 -5.14 -14.49 10.22
N ILE A 98 -6.24 -14.73 9.50
CA ILE A 98 -6.32 -14.80 8.04
C ILE A 98 -7.16 -13.62 7.53
N ALA A 99 -6.62 -12.83 6.61
CA ALA A 99 -7.38 -11.80 5.91
C ALA A 99 -8.28 -12.47 4.86
N SER A 100 -9.56 -12.11 4.85
CA SER A 100 -10.51 -12.55 3.82
C SER A 100 -10.87 -11.46 2.80
N LEU A 101 -10.28 -10.26 2.90
CA LEU A 101 -10.54 -9.13 2.01
C LEU A 101 -9.22 -8.49 1.55
N GLY A 102 -9.05 -8.33 0.24
CA GLY A 102 -7.85 -7.74 -0.38
C GLY A 102 -7.58 -8.30 -1.78
N ASP A 103 -6.48 -7.85 -2.39
CA ASP A 103 -6.16 -8.20 -3.79
C ASP A 103 -5.35 -9.50 -3.93
N ASP A 104 -4.55 -9.86 -2.92
CA ASP A 104 -3.77 -11.10 -2.87
C ASP A 104 -4.17 -11.88 -1.60
N LEU A 105 -5.03 -12.90 -1.76
CA LEU A 105 -5.63 -13.65 -0.67
C LEU A 105 -5.29 -15.15 -0.76
N PRO A 106 -5.16 -15.85 0.39
CA PRO A 106 -5.17 -15.30 1.74
C PRO A 106 -3.83 -14.64 2.12
N ARG A 107 -3.92 -13.61 2.97
CA ARG A 107 -2.78 -13.13 3.78
C ARG A 107 -2.98 -13.64 5.20
N ALA A 108 -1.93 -14.06 5.87
CA ALA A 108 -2.05 -14.63 7.21
C ALA A 108 -0.82 -14.33 8.07
N CYS A 109 -1.01 -14.29 9.38
CA CYS A 109 0.07 -14.17 10.35
C CYS A 109 -0.28 -14.94 11.64
N ILE A 110 0.74 -15.34 12.39
CA ILE A 110 0.59 -15.88 13.75
C ILE A 110 0.52 -14.74 14.74
N ILE A 111 -0.35 -14.86 15.75
CA ILE A 111 -0.46 -13.90 16.83
C ILE A 111 0.66 -14.14 17.86
N PRO A 112 1.54 -13.14 18.08
CA PRO A 112 2.62 -13.28 19.05
C PRO A 112 2.10 -13.19 20.50
N GLU A 113 2.95 -13.60 21.44
CA GLU A 113 2.73 -13.36 22.87
C GLU A 113 2.58 -11.87 23.17
N GLY A 114 1.79 -11.54 24.21
CA GLY A 114 1.63 -10.16 24.69
C GLY A 114 0.66 -9.26 23.89
N VAL A 115 0.01 -9.78 22.84
CA VAL A 115 -1.03 -9.02 22.10
C VAL A 115 -2.35 -8.96 22.88
N GLY A 116 -2.70 -10.04 23.58
CA GLY A 116 -3.97 -10.19 24.29
C GLY A 116 -4.10 -9.28 25.53
N PRO A 117 -5.33 -9.01 26.00
CA PRO A 117 -6.61 -9.48 25.47
C PRO A 117 -6.95 -8.82 24.13
N ALA A 118 -7.43 -9.60 23.15
CA ALA A 118 -7.56 -9.14 21.77
C ALA A 118 -8.71 -9.85 21.03
N ILE A 119 -9.37 -9.18 20.09
CA ILE A 119 -10.37 -9.78 19.18
C ILE A 119 -10.03 -9.51 17.72
N VAL A 120 -10.49 -10.38 16.82
CA VAL A 120 -10.51 -10.09 15.38
C VAL A 120 -11.70 -9.22 14.99
N LYS A 121 -11.50 -8.27 14.07
CA LYS A 121 -12.55 -7.51 13.38
C LYS A 121 -13.08 -8.29 12.18
N ALA A 122 -14.29 -7.96 11.72
CA ALA A 122 -14.82 -8.41 10.42
C ALA A 122 -13.75 -8.43 9.31
N ASP A 123 -13.81 -9.46 8.46
CA ASP A 123 -12.86 -9.79 7.40
C ASP A 123 -11.47 -10.24 7.90
N CYS A 124 -11.31 -10.43 9.22
CA CYS A 124 -10.14 -11.04 9.85
C CYS A 124 -10.62 -12.33 10.53
N ILE A 125 -10.19 -13.47 10.01
CA ILE A 125 -10.64 -14.78 10.47
C ILE A 125 -9.57 -15.37 11.37
N ARG A 126 -9.93 -15.61 12.63
CA ARG A 126 -9.14 -16.44 13.54
C ARG A 126 -9.25 -17.88 13.10
N PHE A 127 -8.12 -18.56 13.01
CA PHE A 127 -7.98 -20.01 12.90
C PHE A 127 -7.11 -20.51 14.04
N ARG A 128 -7.62 -21.46 14.81
CA ARG A 128 -6.88 -22.16 15.86
C ARG A 128 -6.58 -23.58 15.41
N ALA A 129 -5.30 -23.92 15.32
CA ALA A 129 -4.83 -25.22 14.89
C ALA A 129 -5.01 -26.28 15.98
N HIS A 130 -5.13 -27.54 15.56
CA HIS A 130 -5.01 -28.68 16.47
C HIS A 130 -3.61 -28.70 17.11
N PRO A 131 -3.45 -29.07 18.40
CA PRO A 131 -2.14 -29.08 19.06
C PRO A 131 -1.06 -29.94 18.39
N GLU A 132 -1.45 -30.90 17.54
CA GLU A 132 -0.53 -31.75 16.79
C GLU A 132 -0.12 -31.19 15.42
N ILE A 133 -0.69 -30.05 15.02
CA ILE A 133 -0.35 -29.35 13.80
C ILE A 133 0.62 -28.23 14.15
N ASP A 134 1.81 -28.20 13.52
CA ASP A 134 2.74 -27.10 13.72
C ASP A 134 2.17 -25.83 13.06
N THR A 135 1.84 -24.85 13.89
CA THR A 135 1.18 -23.61 13.44
C THR A 135 2.06 -22.78 12.50
N ARG A 136 3.39 -22.84 12.66
CA ARG A 136 4.35 -22.14 11.78
C ARG A 136 4.35 -22.77 10.40
N TRP A 137 4.36 -24.10 10.31
CA TRP A 137 4.18 -24.80 9.05
C TRP A 137 2.85 -24.44 8.39
N LEU A 138 1.75 -24.47 9.15
CA LEU A 138 0.42 -24.18 8.62
C LEU A 138 0.30 -22.75 8.09
N LEU A 139 0.88 -21.78 8.79
CA LEU A 139 0.98 -20.40 8.31
C LEU A 139 1.61 -20.35 6.91
N TRP A 140 2.76 -20.99 6.73
CA TRP A 140 3.45 -21.00 5.44
C TRP A 140 2.66 -21.76 4.36
N ALA A 141 1.93 -22.82 4.73
CA ALA A 141 1.08 -23.57 3.81
C ALA A 141 -0.06 -22.69 3.28
N LEU A 142 -0.70 -21.92 4.16
CA LEU A 142 -1.81 -21.04 3.79
C LEU A 142 -1.42 -19.97 2.78
N ILE A 143 -0.21 -19.41 2.91
CA ILE A 143 0.29 -18.34 2.02
C ILE A 143 1.20 -18.87 0.91
N ALA A 144 1.30 -20.18 0.76
CA ALA A 144 2.06 -20.80 -0.32
C ALA A 144 1.43 -20.46 -1.69
N PRO A 145 2.24 -20.36 -2.76
CA PRO A 145 1.71 -20.03 -4.09
C PRO A 145 0.61 -20.97 -4.58
N ALA A 146 0.70 -22.26 -4.26
CA ALA A 146 -0.33 -23.24 -4.64
C ALA A 146 -1.68 -22.96 -3.95
N THR A 147 -1.68 -22.73 -2.65
CA THR A 147 -2.90 -22.44 -1.88
C THR A 147 -3.50 -21.08 -2.25
N LYS A 148 -2.68 -20.04 -2.49
CA LYS A 148 -3.15 -18.75 -3.02
C LYS A 148 -3.79 -18.88 -4.40
N ARG A 149 -3.23 -19.70 -5.31
CA ARG A 149 -3.85 -19.97 -6.62
C ARG A 149 -5.22 -20.64 -6.48
N HIS A 150 -5.33 -21.62 -5.58
CA HIS A 150 -6.62 -22.27 -5.31
C HIS A 150 -7.64 -21.30 -4.70
N ALA A 151 -7.20 -20.48 -3.74
CA ALA A 151 -8.03 -19.43 -3.14
C ALA A 151 -8.56 -18.45 -4.18
N ALA A 152 -7.72 -18.07 -5.17
CA ALA A 152 -8.09 -17.15 -6.25
C ALA A 152 -9.29 -17.64 -7.07
N ALA A 153 -9.42 -18.94 -7.30
CA ALA A 153 -10.56 -19.52 -8.02
C ALA A 153 -11.90 -19.40 -7.26
N SER A 154 -11.84 -19.22 -5.93
CA SER A 154 -13.00 -19.11 -5.05
C SER A 154 -13.37 -17.66 -4.68
N LEU A 155 -12.64 -16.67 -5.22
CA LEU A 155 -12.87 -15.26 -4.90
C LEU A 155 -14.18 -14.73 -5.50
N ARG A 156 -14.91 -13.93 -4.72
CA ARG A 156 -16.15 -13.26 -5.14
C ARG A 156 -16.06 -11.75 -4.92
N GLY A 157 -16.78 -10.98 -5.74
CA GLY A 157 -16.97 -9.53 -5.58
C GLY A 157 -16.38 -8.69 -6.72
N ILE A 158 -17.14 -7.72 -7.22
CA ILE A 158 -16.67 -6.72 -8.21
C ILE A 158 -15.94 -5.62 -7.44
N GLY A 159 -14.62 -5.49 -7.61
CA GLY A 159 -13.79 -4.42 -7.06
C GLY A 159 -12.96 -4.79 -5.83
N ARG A 160 -13.55 -5.38 -4.78
CA ARG A 160 -12.80 -5.92 -3.62
C ARG A 160 -13.02 -7.42 -3.53
N ALA A 161 -11.99 -8.19 -3.87
CA ALA A 161 -12.07 -9.64 -3.78
C ALA A 161 -12.22 -10.08 -2.33
N ARG A 162 -13.16 -11.01 -2.10
CA ARG A 162 -13.44 -11.59 -0.79
C ARG A 162 -13.39 -13.11 -0.85
N LEU A 163 -12.69 -13.70 0.12
CA LEU A 163 -12.66 -15.14 0.37
C LEU A 163 -13.54 -15.46 1.59
N GLY A 164 -14.78 -15.91 1.36
CA GLY A 164 -15.72 -16.17 2.45
C GLY A 164 -15.26 -17.29 3.40
N LEU A 165 -15.85 -17.35 4.59
CA LEU A 165 -15.49 -18.33 5.64
C LEU A 165 -15.52 -19.79 5.14
N ASN A 166 -16.49 -20.15 4.30
CA ASN A 166 -16.55 -21.50 3.71
C ASN A 166 -15.38 -21.74 2.75
N GLY A 167 -15.01 -20.75 1.94
CA GLY A 167 -13.85 -20.84 1.06
C GLY A 167 -12.54 -21.00 1.83
N ILE A 168 -12.41 -20.35 2.99
CA ILE A 168 -11.27 -20.53 3.91
C ILE A 168 -11.27 -21.95 4.50
N ARG A 169 -12.43 -22.44 4.94
CA ARG A 169 -12.56 -23.80 5.50
C ARG A 169 -12.13 -24.87 4.50
N SER A 170 -12.49 -24.71 3.23
CA SER A 170 -12.23 -25.68 2.17
C SER A 170 -10.86 -25.50 1.49
N LEU A 171 -9.97 -24.63 1.98
CA LEU A 171 -8.65 -24.48 1.38
C LEU A 171 -7.87 -25.80 1.47
N PRO A 172 -7.39 -26.35 0.35
CA PRO A 172 -6.60 -27.57 0.36
C PRO A 172 -5.19 -27.28 0.86
N VAL A 173 -4.71 -28.14 1.75
CA VAL A 173 -3.37 -28.06 2.34
C VAL A 173 -2.67 -29.43 2.23
N PRO A 174 -1.43 -29.47 1.72
CA PRO A 174 -0.67 -30.72 1.60
C PRO A 174 0.03 -31.00 2.93
N VAL A 175 -0.55 -31.88 3.76
CA VAL A 175 -0.12 -32.15 5.13
C VAL A 175 1.02 -33.17 5.14
N PRO A 176 2.23 -32.82 5.63
CA PRO A 176 3.29 -33.78 5.90
C PRO A 176 3.13 -34.43 7.28
N PRO A 177 3.88 -35.51 7.55
CA PRO A 177 4.07 -36.03 8.91
C PRO A 177 4.38 -34.95 9.94
N ALA A 178 3.86 -35.09 11.17
CA ALA A 178 4.00 -34.07 12.22
C ALA A 178 5.46 -33.69 12.53
N ALA A 179 6.38 -34.66 12.51
CA ALA A 179 7.80 -34.41 12.70
C ALA A 179 8.41 -33.60 11.53
N GLN A 180 7.96 -33.85 10.32
CA GLN A 180 8.40 -33.12 9.14
C GLN A 180 7.81 -31.70 9.08
N GLN A 181 6.59 -31.46 9.56
CA GLN A 181 6.03 -30.10 9.68
C GLN A 181 6.99 -29.17 10.44
N ARG A 182 7.49 -29.62 11.60
CA ARG A 182 8.48 -28.87 12.40
C ARG A 182 9.78 -28.62 11.63
N ARG A 183 10.32 -29.65 10.96
CA ARG A 183 11.54 -29.53 10.16
C ARG A 183 11.39 -28.53 9.01
N ILE A 184 10.24 -28.53 8.32
CA ILE A 184 9.93 -27.56 7.27
C ILE A 184 9.80 -26.15 7.87
N ALA A 185 9.08 -26.00 8.98
CA ALA A 185 8.89 -24.71 9.65
C ALA A 185 10.23 -24.09 10.08
N ASP A 186 11.12 -24.87 10.70
CA ASP A 186 12.45 -24.41 11.13
C ASP A 186 13.31 -24.02 9.91
N ALA A 187 13.31 -24.87 8.88
CA ALA A 187 14.02 -24.63 7.62
C ALA A 187 13.55 -23.35 6.90
N LEU A 188 12.25 -23.04 6.96
CA LEU A 188 11.67 -21.83 6.40
C LEU A 188 11.97 -20.61 7.26
N ALA A 189 11.87 -20.71 8.58
CA ALA A 189 12.09 -19.60 9.51
C ALA A 189 13.45 -18.94 9.30
N ASP A 190 14.53 -19.74 9.28
CA ASP A 190 15.89 -19.23 9.08
C ASP A 190 16.09 -18.52 7.75
N ARG A 191 15.60 -19.13 6.66
CA ARG A 191 15.79 -18.62 5.30
C ARG A 191 14.95 -17.38 5.04
N LEU A 192 13.70 -17.37 5.48
CA LEU A 192 12.79 -16.23 5.31
C LEU A 192 13.19 -15.05 6.19
N ALA A 193 13.70 -15.30 7.40
CA ALA A 193 14.28 -14.24 8.24
C ALA A 193 15.46 -13.54 7.54
N ARG A 194 16.36 -14.30 6.91
CA ARG A 194 17.47 -13.73 6.12
C ARG A 194 16.98 -12.93 4.92
N LEU A 195 15.95 -13.40 4.20
CA LEU A 195 15.35 -12.64 3.09
C LEU A 195 14.74 -11.33 3.59
N ASN A 196 13.99 -11.35 4.69
CA ASN A 196 13.43 -10.14 5.30
C ASN A 196 14.52 -9.12 5.65
N GLU A 197 15.65 -9.58 6.23
CA GLU A 197 16.77 -8.71 6.55
C GLU A 197 17.42 -8.10 5.30
N ILE A 198 17.62 -8.90 4.24
CA ILE A 198 18.15 -8.42 2.96
C ILE A 198 17.22 -7.37 2.37
N GLU A 199 15.91 -7.62 2.33
CA GLU A 199 14.92 -6.67 1.83
C GLU A 199 14.94 -5.36 2.61
N ALA A 200 15.01 -5.42 3.94
CA ALA A 200 15.11 -4.23 4.79
C ALA A 200 16.39 -3.43 4.49
N ARG A 201 17.54 -4.11 4.36
CA ARG A 201 18.83 -3.48 4.01
C ARG A 201 18.79 -2.82 2.63
N LEU A 202 18.20 -3.49 1.64
CA LEU A 202 18.05 -2.96 0.27
C LEU A 202 17.13 -1.74 0.22
N ARG A 203 15.98 -1.78 0.93
CA ARG A 203 15.07 -0.62 1.04
C ARG A 203 15.76 0.57 1.71
N ALA A 204 16.51 0.33 2.79
CA ALA A 204 17.26 1.37 3.48
C ALA A 204 18.42 1.92 2.63
N ALA A 205 19.09 1.08 1.85
CA ALA A 205 20.13 1.51 0.91
C ALA A 205 19.54 2.38 -0.21
N ARG A 206 18.38 1.99 -0.77
CA ARG A 206 17.66 2.78 -1.79
C ARG A 206 17.32 4.18 -1.29
N LEU A 207 16.75 4.31 -0.09
CA LEU A 207 16.42 5.61 0.50
C LEU A 207 17.67 6.48 0.72
N ARG A 208 18.79 5.87 1.13
CA ARG A 208 20.07 6.57 1.27
C ARG A 208 20.62 7.04 -0.07
N LEU A 209 20.56 6.19 -1.10
CA LEU A 209 21.00 6.52 -2.46
C LEU A 209 20.17 7.65 -3.08
N GLU A 210 18.85 7.68 -2.84
CA GLU A 210 17.98 8.79 -3.27
C GLU A 210 18.42 10.12 -2.63
N LYS A 211 18.73 10.12 -1.33
CA LYS A 211 19.27 11.31 -0.64
C LYS A 211 20.65 11.72 -1.19
N VAL A 212 21.53 10.76 -1.43
CA VAL A 212 22.86 11.02 -2.00
C VAL A 212 22.73 11.57 -3.42
N ARG A 213 21.78 11.10 -4.22
CA ARG A 213 21.49 11.66 -5.55
C ARG A 213 21.14 13.14 -5.47
N ASP A 214 20.26 13.52 -4.55
CA ASP A 214 19.84 14.92 -4.37
C ASP A 214 21.02 15.81 -3.90
N LEU A 215 21.88 15.27 -3.02
CA LEU A 215 23.11 15.94 -2.60
C LEU A 215 24.10 16.12 -3.75
N VAL A 216 24.30 15.11 -4.59
CA VAL A 216 25.20 15.19 -5.75
C VAL A 216 24.67 16.16 -6.79
N MET A 217 23.36 16.17 -7.07
CA MET A 217 22.75 17.18 -7.94
C MET A 217 22.99 18.59 -7.40
N THR A 218 22.81 18.78 -6.08
CA THR A 218 23.08 20.08 -5.43
C THR A 218 24.55 20.46 -5.56
N ALA A 219 25.47 19.57 -5.19
CA ALA A 219 26.90 19.83 -5.22
C ALA A 219 27.42 20.10 -6.64
N ALA A 220 26.91 19.38 -7.65
CA ALA A 220 27.24 19.64 -9.05
C ALA A 220 26.75 21.03 -9.47
N ALA A 221 25.51 21.37 -9.10
CA ALA A 221 24.90 22.64 -9.47
C ALA A 221 25.40 23.85 -8.68
N THR A 222 26.19 23.66 -7.63
CA THR A 222 26.84 24.75 -6.87
C THR A 222 28.37 24.78 -7.04
N GLY A 223 28.92 23.91 -7.89
CA GLY A 223 30.36 23.80 -8.15
C GLY A 223 31.16 23.12 -7.05
N ILE A 224 30.51 22.56 -6.02
CA ILE A 224 31.17 21.98 -4.84
C ILE A 224 31.49 20.49 -5.04
N LEU A 225 31.02 19.86 -6.11
CA LEU A 225 31.28 18.44 -6.38
C LEU A 225 32.78 18.13 -6.66
N ALA A 226 33.55 19.11 -7.14
CA ALA A 226 34.96 18.92 -7.45
C ALA A 226 35.83 18.73 -6.19
N TRP A 227 36.84 17.87 -6.28
CA TRP A 227 37.79 17.66 -5.20
C TRP A 227 38.55 18.96 -4.87
N GLY A 228 38.58 19.35 -3.60
CA GLY A 228 39.24 20.58 -3.16
C GLY A 228 38.40 21.85 -3.36
N ALA A 229 37.13 21.74 -3.76
CA ALA A 229 36.24 22.89 -3.78
C ALA A 229 36.06 23.48 -2.37
N GLU A 230 36.21 24.79 -2.24
CA GLU A 230 36.00 25.52 -0.98
C GLU A 230 34.59 26.12 -0.97
N PRO A 231 33.65 25.58 -0.15
CA PRO A 231 32.30 26.12 -0.05
C PRO A 231 32.33 27.48 0.63
N GLN A 232 31.73 28.49 0.00
CA GLN A 232 31.58 29.82 0.55
C GLN A 232 30.11 30.21 0.63
N HIS A 233 29.73 30.89 1.71
CA HIS A 233 28.42 31.50 1.81
C HIS A 233 28.42 32.79 0.99
N VAL A 234 27.75 32.76 -0.16
CA VAL A 234 27.63 33.91 -1.04
C VAL A 234 26.30 34.60 -0.76
N PRO A 235 26.28 35.90 -0.40
CA PRO A 235 25.05 36.64 -0.21
C PRO A 235 24.24 36.72 -1.50
N THR A 236 22.91 36.66 -1.38
CA THR A 236 21.97 36.92 -2.48
C THR A 236 21.24 38.22 -2.19
N ALA A 237 21.13 39.11 -3.18
CA ALA A 237 20.29 40.29 -3.07
C ALA A 237 18.83 39.87 -2.83
N THR A 238 18.29 40.12 -1.64
CA THR A 238 16.95 39.65 -1.25
C THR A 238 15.87 40.31 -2.11
N ALA A 239 14.91 39.54 -2.60
CA ALA A 239 13.76 40.06 -3.35
C ALA A 239 12.53 40.10 -2.44
N GLN A 240 11.98 41.29 -2.19
CA GLN A 240 10.85 41.50 -1.26
C GLN A 240 9.61 40.64 -1.54
N ALA A 241 9.43 40.16 -2.78
CA ALA A 241 8.26 39.39 -3.21
C ALA A 241 8.38 37.86 -3.00
N VAL A 242 9.54 37.35 -2.58
CA VAL A 242 9.79 35.90 -2.42
C VAL A 242 10.59 35.61 -1.15
N LYS A 243 10.46 34.39 -0.65
CA LYS A 243 11.21 33.88 0.51
C LYS A 243 12.37 33.02 -0.01
N ASP A 244 13.58 33.55 0.00
CA ASP A 244 14.74 32.81 -0.51
C ASP A 244 15.21 31.68 0.43
N GLY A 245 14.94 31.80 1.73
CA GLY A 245 15.32 30.80 2.72
C GLY A 245 16.85 30.69 2.88
N SER A 246 17.31 29.52 3.32
CA SER A 246 18.73 29.20 3.42
C SER A 246 19.20 28.64 2.08
N LEU A 247 20.02 29.40 1.36
CA LEU A 247 20.64 28.98 0.12
C LEU A 247 21.91 28.14 0.41
N PRO A 248 22.19 27.10 -0.39
CA PRO A 248 23.41 26.31 -0.22
C PRO A 248 24.67 27.18 -0.45
N PRO A 249 25.82 26.79 0.12
CA PRO A 249 27.08 27.44 -0.24
C PRO A 249 27.39 27.21 -1.73
N LEU A 250 28.19 28.11 -2.30
CA LEU A 250 28.69 28.01 -3.67
C LEU A 250 30.20 27.81 -3.67
N ALA A 251 30.76 27.28 -4.75
CA ALA A 251 32.20 27.27 -4.95
C ALA A 251 32.75 28.69 -5.19
N LYS A 252 34.08 28.84 -5.06
CA LYS A 252 34.78 30.09 -5.40
C LYS A 252 34.48 30.50 -6.85
N GLY A 253 34.20 31.79 -7.06
CA GLY A 253 33.90 32.35 -8.38
C GLY A 253 32.43 32.22 -8.83
N TRP A 254 31.65 31.35 -8.19
CA TRP A 254 30.21 31.23 -8.43
C TRP A 254 29.44 32.32 -7.69
N ARG A 255 28.31 32.76 -8.25
CA ARG A 255 27.45 33.78 -7.62
C ARG A 255 25.97 33.44 -7.77
N TRP A 256 25.15 34.01 -6.89
CA TRP A 256 23.70 33.93 -7.02
C TRP A 256 23.17 35.01 -7.97
N VAL A 257 22.26 34.62 -8.87
CA VAL A 257 21.48 35.53 -9.73
C VAL A 257 20.01 35.12 -9.72
N ARG A 258 19.11 35.96 -10.22
CA ARG A 258 17.70 35.57 -10.43
C ARG A 258 17.55 34.87 -11.77
N LEU A 259 16.66 33.88 -11.84
CA LEU A 259 16.42 33.12 -13.06
C LEU A 259 16.13 34.02 -14.28
N ARG A 260 15.36 35.10 -14.10
CA ARG A 260 15.06 36.08 -15.17
C ARG A 260 16.29 36.78 -15.76
N GLU A 261 17.40 36.83 -15.03
CA GLU A 261 18.64 37.48 -15.49
C GLU A 261 19.40 36.60 -16.48
N ILE A 262 19.17 35.28 -16.46
CA ILE A 262 19.88 34.31 -17.28
C ILE A 262 18.97 33.45 -18.17
N ALA A 263 17.65 33.59 -18.06
CA ALA A 263 16.70 32.83 -18.85
C ALA A 263 15.40 33.58 -19.18
N ASP A 264 14.91 33.40 -20.41
CA ASP A 264 13.54 33.77 -20.81
C ASP A 264 12.56 32.70 -20.32
N VAL A 265 11.69 33.10 -19.39
CA VAL A 265 10.69 32.21 -18.77
C VAL A 265 9.30 32.52 -19.30
N VAL A 266 8.68 31.51 -19.93
CA VAL A 266 7.33 31.59 -20.51
C VAL A 266 6.43 30.46 -20.02
N GLY A 267 5.12 30.73 -19.96
CA GLY A 267 4.08 29.72 -19.80
C GLY A 267 3.71 29.07 -21.12
N GLY A 268 3.03 27.93 -21.05
CA GLY A 268 2.59 27.19 -22.24
C GLY A 268 1.18 27.54 -22.70
N VAL A 269 0.67 26.72 -23.63
CA VAL A 269 -0.64 26.89 -24.24
C VAL A 269 -1.76 26.29 -23.37
N ALA A 270 -2.90 26.98 -23.28
CA ALA A 270 -4.11 26.44 -22.69
C ALA A 270 -4.89 25.63 -23.74
N LYS A 271 -5.43 24.48 -23.34
CA LYS A 271 -6.25 23.66 -24.25
C LYS A 271 -7.62 24.30 -24.44
N ASP A 272 -7.83 24.90 -25.61
CA ASP A 272 -9.14 25.41 -26.04
C ASP A 272 -9.83 24.36 -26.91
N SER A 273 -10.99 23.87 -26.44
CA SER A 273 -11.80 22.85 -27.12
C SER A 273 -12.25 23.25 -28.52
N LYS A 274 -12.46 24.54 -28.81
CA LYS A 274 -12.87 25.01 -30.14
C LYS A 274 -11.75 24.79 -31.16
N ASN A 275 -10.53 25.18 -30.79
CA ASN A 275 -9.34 25.03 -31.63
C ASN A 275 -9.01 23.56 -31.94
N GLN A 276 -9.44 22.61 -31.10
CA GLN A 276 -9.08 21.20 -31.30
C GLN A 276 -9.83 20.51 -32.45
N HIS A 277 -10.83 21.17 -33.03
CA HIS A 277 -11.60 20.64 -34.16
C HIS A 277 -11.33 21.42 -35.46
N ASP A 278 -10.47 22.44 -35.41
CA ASP A 278 -10.17 23.30 -36.54
C ASP A 278 -9.08 22.64 -37.43
N PRO A 279 -9.40 22.29 -38.70
CA PRO A 279 -8.45 21.66 -39.61
C PRO A 279 -7.34 22.62 -40.06
N ASP A 280 -7.55 23.94 -40.00
CA ASP A 280 -6.58 24.94 -40.43
C ASP A 280 -5.48 25.18 -39.39
N LEU A 281 -5.65 24.66 -38.18
CA LEU A 281 -4.64 24.69 -37.12
C LEU A 281 -3.69 23.49 -37.20
N THR A 282 -2.42 23.77 -36.94
CA THR A 282 -1.37 22.75 -36.96
C THR A 282 -1.45 21.87 -35.72
N GLU A 283 -1.55 20.56 -35.93
CA GLU A 283 -1.51 19.57 -34.86
C GLU A 283 -0.07 19.22 -34.49
N VAL A 284 0.32 19.46 -33.23
CA VAL A 284 1.68 19.28 -32.73
C VAL A 284 1.70 18.52 -31.40
N PRO A 285 2.78 17.78 -31.08
CA PRO A 285 2.93 17.15 -29.78
C PRO A 285 3.10 18.21 -28.68
N TYR A 286 2.52 17.98 -27.50
CA TYR A 286 2.74 18.87 -26.36
C TYR A 286 2.91 18.11 -25.05
N LEU A 287 3.78 18.65 -24.21
CA LEU A 287 4.05 18.12 -22.87
C LEU A 287 3.07 18.68 -21.85
N ARG A 288 2.65 17.81 -20.94
CA ARG A 288 1.79 18.10 -19.78
C ARG A 288 2.56 17.90 -18.49
N VAL A 289 1.97 18.29 -17.36
CA VAL A 289 2.53 18.06 -16.01
C VAL A 289 2.91 16.59 -15.75
N ALA A 290 2.20 15.64 -16.38
CA ALA A 290 2.51 14.21 -16.29
C ALA A 290 3.83 13.82 -16.99
N ASN A 291 4.29 14.59 -17.98
CA ASN A 291 5.54 14.32 -18.70
C ASN A 291 6.76 14.88 -17.96
N ALA A 292 6.61 15.98 -17.22
CA ALA A 292 7.70 16.56 -16.44
C ALA A 292 7.82 15.85 -15.09
N GLN A 293 8.82 14.97 -14.96
CA GLN A 293 9.17 14.29 -13.72
C GLN A 293 10.44 14.88 -13.12
N ARG A 294 10.75 14.53 -11.87
CA ARG A 294 11.96 15.02 -11.22
C ARG A 294 13.19 14.44 -11.91
N ALA A 295 14.03 15.33 -12.42
CA ALA A 295 15.27 15.03 -13.14
C ALA A 295 15.12 14.15 -14.40
N ARG A 296 13.91 14.05 -14.99
CA ARG A 296 13.68 13.35 -16.28
C ARG A 296 12.38 13.79 -16.95
N LEU A 297 12.27 13.53 -18.25
CA LEU A 297 11.00 13.60 -18.97
C LEU A 297 10.45 12.19 -19.22
N ASP A 298 9.20 11.96 -18.87
CA ASP A 298 8.45 10.77 -19.28
C ASP A 298 7.75 11.04 -20.61
N LEU A 299 8.26 10.41 -21.67
CA LEU A 299 7.76 10.55 -23.03
C LEU A 299 7.03 9.30 -23.51
N SER A 300 6.74 8.34 -22.63
CA SER A 300 6.00 7.11 -22.97
C SER A 300 4.61 7.41 -23.53
N HIS A 301 4.01 8.51 -23.08
CA HIS A 301 2.74 9.01 -23.60
C HIS A 301 2.78 10.53 -23.78
N VAL A 302 2.85 10.98 -25.02
CA VAL A 302 2.76 12.40 -25.40
C VAL A 302 1.48 12.64 -26.18
N THR A 303 0.72 13.64 -25.75
CA THR A 303 -0.55 13.99 -26.38
C THR A 303 -0.31 15.05 -27.46
N LYS A 304 -1.24 15.19 -28.40
CA LYS A 304 -1.21 16.25 -29.42
C LYS A 304 -2.21 17.36 -29.13
N ILE A 305 -1.96 18.54 -29.67
CA ILE A 305 -2.82 19.72 -29.58
C ILE A 305 -2.76 20.49 -30.90
N ARG A 306 -3.88 21.08 -31.30
CA ARG A 306 -3.97 21.99 -32.44
C ARG A 306 -3.77 23.43 -32.00
N VAL A 307 -2.83 24.11 -32.66
CA VAL A 307 -2.47 25.51 -32.38
C VAL A 307 -2.21 26.29 -33.67
N ALA A 308 -2.37 27.61 -33.61
CA ALA A 308 -2.02 28.48 -34.73
C ALA A 308 -0.49 28.45 -34.99
N PRO A 309 -0.03 28.57 -36.23
CA PRO A 309 1.40 28.55 -36.57
C PRO A 309 2.25 29.55 -35.76
N LYS A 310 1.73 30.76 -35.51
CA LYS A 310 2.39 31.78 -34.67
C LYS A 310 2.61 31.32 -33.22
N MET A 311 1.69 30.51 -32.68
CA MET A 311 1.81 29.96 -31.33
C MET A 311 2.83 28.83 -31.28
N LEU A 312 2.87 27.99 -32.33
CA LEU A 312 3.92 26.98 -32.48
C LEU A 312 5.30 27.66 -32.50
N GLU A 313 5.52 28.67 -33.33
CA GLU A 313 6.80 29.39 -33.40
C GLU A 313 7.25 29.94 -32.03
N LYS A 314 6.32 30.47 -31.24
CA LYS A 314 6.58 31.05 -29.93
C LYS A 314 6.92 30.00 -28.85
N LEU A 315 6.19 28.89 -28.84
CA LEU A 315 6.24 27.88 -27.76
C LEU A 315 7.07 26.64 -28.11
N ARG A 316 7.58 26.53 -29.33
CA ARG A 316 8.46 25.44 -29.78
C ARG A 316 9.63 25.27 -28.82
N LEU A 317 9.76 24.06 -28.30
CA LEU A 317 10.87 23.66 -27.45
C LEU A 317 12.14 23.49 -28.29
N ARG A 318 13.26 23.88 -27.71
CA ARG A 318 14.61 23.79 -28.26
C ARG A 318 15.51 23.03 -27.29
N SER A 319 16.51 22.34 -27.82
CA SER A 319 17.50 21.67 -26.98
C SER A 319 18.09 22.64 -25.96
N GLY A 320 18.15 22.21 -24.70
CA GLY A 320 18.60 23.02 -23.57
C GLY A 320 17.49 23.83 -22.87
N ASP A 321 16.26 23.85 -23.39
CA ASP A 321 15.14 24.44 -22.67
C ASP A 321 14.85 23.64 -21.39
N LEU A 322 14.81 24.31 -20.24
CA LEU A 322 14.41 23.70 -18.99
C LEU A 322 12.90 23.80 -18.82
N LEU A 323 12.25 22.64 -18.65
CA LEU A 323 10.83 22.55 -18.31
C LEU A 323 10.63 22.42 -16.81
N MET A 324 9.61 23.09 -16.28
CA MET A 324 9.28 23.10 -14.86
C MET A 324 7.77 23.10 -14.64
N THR A 325 7.28 22.32 -13.68
CA THR A 325 5.86 22.31 -13.32
C THR A 325 5.43 23.57 -12.56
N GLU A 326 4.28 24.11 -12.95
CA GLU A 326 3.60 25.21 -12.25
C GLU A 326 2.85 24.73 -11.00
N GLY A 327 2.21 23.56 -11.09
CA GLY A 327 1.25 23.10 -10.09
C GLY A 327 1.10 21.59 -10.03
N GLY A 328 0.58 21.11 -8.90
CA GLY A 328 0.47 19.70 -8.55
C GLY A 328 0.39 19.53 -7.03
N ASP A 329 0.88 18.41 -6.52
CA ASP A 329 1.12 18.28 -5.07
C ASP A 329 2.25 19.24 -4.64
N PRO A 330 2.28 19.70 -3.37
CA PRO A 330 3.30 20.63 -2.89
C PRO A 330 4.74 20.21 -3.19
N ASP A 331 5.06 18.91 -3.11
CA ASP A 331 6.39 18.34 -3.38
C ASP A 331 6.74 18.23 -4.87
N LYS A 332 5.75 18.44 -5.75
CA LYS A 332 5.88 18.35 -7.21
C LYS A 332 6.10 19.69 -7.89
N LEU A 333 6.06 20.81 -7.16
CA LEU A 333 6.32 22.14 -7.72
C LEU A 333 7.76 22.26 -8.23
N GLY A 334 7.93 22.89 -9.40
CA GLY A 334 9.23 23.15 -10.00
C GLY A 334 9.96 21.93 -10.57
N ARG A 335 9.42 20.71 -10.43
CA ARG A 335 10.04 19.52 -11.01
C ARG A 335 10.06 19.61 -12.53
N GLY A 336 11.07 19.02 -13.15
CA GLY A 336 11.12 18.87 -14.59
C GLY A 336 12.53 18.61 -15.07
N TRP A 337 12.78 18.78 -16.36
CA TRP A 337 14.06 18.43 -16.96
C TRP A 337 14.31 19.19 -18.24
N ILE A 338 15.53 19.07 -18.74
CA ILE A 338 15.94 19.66 -20.01
C ILE A 338 15.27 18.95 -21.18
N TRP A 339 14.87 19.74 -22.16
CA TRP A 339 14.49 19.26 -23.47
C TRP A 339 15.76 19.02 -24.30
N GLU A 340 15.83 17.89 -25.01
CA GLU A 340 16.98 17.48 -25.82
C GLU A 340 16.54 17.16 -27.26
N ASN A 341 15.52 17.86 -27.75
CA ASN A 341 14.94 17.67 -29.09
C ASN A 341 14.44 16.23 -29.35
N GLN A 342 13.94 15.54 -28.33
CA GLN A 342 13.47 14.15 -28.45
C GLN A 342 12.27 14.02 -29.39
N ILE A 343 11.47 15.08 -29.56
CA ILE A 343 10.30 15.12 -30.45
C ILE A 343 10.30 16.41 -31.27
N VAL A 344 10.13 16.29 -32.58
CA VAL A 344 10.06 17.44 -33.48
C VAL A 344 8.79 18.26 -33.20
N ASP A 345 8.92 19.59 -33.25
CA ASP A 345 7.81 20.56 -33.10
C ASP A 345 7.02 20.45 -31.79
N CYS A 346 7.66 19.94 -30.75
CA CYS A 346 7.02 19.80 -29.44
C CYS A 346 6.87 21.16 -28.74
N ILE A 347 5.69 21.38 -28.16
CA ILE A 347 5.36 22.53 -27.31
C ILE A 347 4.97 22.06 -25.89
N HIS A 348 4.53 22.98 -25.03
CA HIS A 348 4.18 22.66 -23.65
C HIS A 348 2.86 23.32 -23.22
N GLN A 349 2.18 22.67 -22.28
CA GLN A 349 0.93 23.14 -21.67
C GLN A 349 1.15 24.35 -20.74
N ASN A 350 0.11 25.14 -20.49
CA ASN A 350 0.10 26.27 -19.55
C ASN A 350 0.64 25.95 -18.14
N HIS A 351 0.50 24.70 -17.67
CA HIS A 351 1.01 24.24 -16.38
C HIS A 351 2.46 23.74 -16.38
N LEU A 352 3.15 23.92 -17.50
CA LEU A 352 4.61 23.79 -17.61
C LEU A 352 5.18 25.14 -18.01
N PHE A 353 6.15 25.61 -17.22
CA PHE A 353 7.00 26.72 -17.61
C PHE A 353 8.19 26.22 -18.41
N ARG A 354 8.63 27.04 -19.37
CA ARG A 354 9.87 26.85 -20.10
C ARG A 354 10.82 27.99 -19.73
N ALA A 355 11.98 27.66 -19.19
CA ALA A 355 13.10 28.57 -19.02
C ALA A 355 14.13 28.31 -20.12
N ARG A 356 14.31 29.28 -21.02
CA ARG A 356 15.31 29.23 -22.09
C ARG A 356 16.51 30.08 -21.70
N ILE A 357 17.65 29.45 -21.47
CA ILE A 357 18.89 30.12 -21.07
C ILE A 357 19.34 31.07 -22.20
N VAL A 358 19.65 32.32 -21.85
CA VAL A 358 20.17 33.34 -22.77
C VAL A 358 21.69 33.41 -22.71
N GLU A 359 22.31 33.76 -23.82
CA GLU A 359 23.77 34.02 -23.91
C GLU A 359 24.65 32.87 -23.38
N ARG A 360 24.13 31.65 -23.33
CA ARG A 360 24.79 30.48 -22.73
C ARG A 360 25.32 30.75 -21.31
N ALA A 361 24.60 31.58 -20.55
CA ALA A 361 25.03 32.02 -19.22
C ALA A 361 25.34 30.86 -18.25
N THR A 362 24.66 29.71 -18.40
CA THR A 362 24.94 28.49 -17.62
C THR A 362 24.61 27.26 -18.44
N HIS A 363 25.30 26.15 -18.16
CA HIS A 363 24.98 24.87 -18.77
C HIS A 363 23.59 24.38 -18.31
N PRO A 364 22.68 23.97 -19.23
CA PRO A 364 21.31 23.59 -18.89
C PRO A 364 21.17 22.52 -17.79
N LYS A 365 22.07 21.53 -17.77
CA LYS A 365 22.07 20.46 -16.73
C LYS A 365 22.38 21.00 -15.34
N LEU A 366 23.24 22.00 -15.19
CA LEU A 366 23.53 22.60 -13.88
C LEU A 366 22.27 23.26 -13.29
N LEU A 367 21.59 24.06 -14.12
CA LEU A 367 20.33 24.67 -13.73
C LEU A 367 19.25 23.63 -13.42
N ALA A 368 19.13 22.58 -14.25
CA ALA A 368 18.17 21.51 -14.05
C ALA A 368 18.44 20.72 -12.75
N TRP A 369 19.69 20.39 -12.44
CA TRP A 369 20.05 19.73 -11.19
C TRP A 369 19.72 20.57 -9.98
N TYR A 370 20.01 21.88 -10.01
CA TYR A 370 19.62 22.80 -8.94
C TYR A 370 18.11 22.83 -8.71
N VAL A 371 17.34 22.99 -9.80
CA VAL A 371 15.88 23.05 -9.75
C VAL A 371 15.27 21.76 -9.20
N ASN A 372 15.87 20.60 -9.52
CA ASN A 372 15.40 19.30 -9.05
C ASN A 372 15.92 18.89 -7.65
N SER A 373 16.81 19.67 -7.05
CA SER A 373 17.39 19.40 -5.73
C SER A 373 17.17 20.56 -4.76
N ALA A 374 18.16 21.41 -4.52
CA ALA A 374 18.14 22.47 -3.52
C ALA A 374 17.01 23.50 -3.70
N ALA A 375 16.59 23.80 -4.93
CA ALA A 375 15.50 24.74 -5.18
C ALA A 375 14.14 24.25 -4.68
N ARG A 376 14.00 22.96 -4.34
CA ARG A 376 12.74 22.38 -3.85
C ARG A 376 12.20 23.14 -2.64
N ALA A 377 13.04 23.43 -1.66
CA ALA A 377 12.64 24.16 -0.46
C ALA A 377 12.13 25.57 -0.81
N TRP A 378 12.71 26.19 -1.83
CA TRP A 378 12.25 27.48 -2.34
C TRP A 378 10.86 27.38 -2.98
N PHE A 379 10.61 26.36 -3.80
CA PHE A 379 9.28 26.12 -4.38
C PHE A 379 8.22 25.84 -3.31
N GLU A 380 8.54 25.05 -2.30
CA GLU A 380 7.65 24.76 -1.17
C GLU A 380 7.32 26.03 -0.37
N ALA A 381 8.32 26.88 -0.10
CA ALA A 381 8.14 28.12 0.66
C ALA A 381 7.39 29.23 -0.11
N ASN A 382 7.44 29.22 -1.45
CA ASN A 382 6.87 30.26 -2.30
C ASN A 382 5.62 29.84 -3.07
N GLY A 383 5.30 28.54 -3.08
CA GLY A 383 4.04 28.00 -3.62
C GLY A 383 2.83 28.46 -2.81
N LYS A 384 1.68 28.53 -3.46
CA LYS A 384 0.39 28.78 -2.81
C LYS A 384 -0.38 27.47 -2.75
N GLN A 385 -0.68 27.01 -1.54
CA GLN A 385 -1.50 25.82 -1.34
C GLN A 385 -2.99 26.18 -1.36
N SER A 386 -3.75 25.42 -2.13
CA SER A 386 -5.22 25.35 -2.09
C SER A 386 -5.64 23.99 -1.50
N VAL A 387 -6.94 23.76 -1.32
CA VAL A 387 -7.48 22.56 -0.61
C VAL A 387 -6.88 21.24 -1.12
N ASN A 388 -6.63 21.11 -2.44
CA ASN A 388 -6.14 19.86 -3.04
C ASN A 388 -4.88 20.01 -3.91
N LEU A 389 -4.39 21.22 -4.17
CA LEU A 389 -3.27 21.46 -5.10
C LEU A 389 -2.44 22.66 -4.67
N ALA A 390 -1.14 22.62 -4.93
CA ALA A 390 -0.26 23.77 -4.85
C ALA A 390 0.05 24.32 -6.25
N SER A 391 0.28 25.63 -6.33
CA SER A 391 0.72 26.29 -7.57
C SER A 391 1.73 27.40 -7.30
N ILE A 392 2.57 27.73 -8.28
CA ILE A 392 3.50 28.85 -8.21
C ILE A 392 3.42 29.71 -9.47
N SER A 393 3.28 31.03 -9.32
CA SER A 393 3.16 31.92 -10.46
C SER A 393 4.47 32.09 -11.20
N ILE A 394 4.39 32.29 -12.52
CA ILE A 394 5.56 32.59 -13.36
C ILE A 394 6.34 33.82 -12.87
N SER A 395 5.66 34.83 -12.33
CA SER A 395 6.29 36.03 -11.78
C SER A 395 7.18 35.71 -10.57
N LYS A 396 6.79 34.74 -9.74
CA LYS A 396 7.64 34.22 -8.67
C LYS A 396 8.78 33.39 -9.23
N VAL A 397 8.51 32.46 -10.17
CA VAL A 397 9.55 31.60 -10.76
C VAL A 397 10.70 32.42 -11.38
N LYS A 398 10.38 33.55 -12.03
CA LYS A 398 11.37 34.51 -12.55
C LYS A 398 12.33 35.07 -11.47
N LEU A 399 11.93 35.03 -10.20
CA LEU A 399 12.70 35.47 -9.03
C LEU A 399 13.42 34.32 -8.33
N LEU A 400 13.35 33.07 -8.81
CA LEU A 400 14.12 31.96 -8.24
C LEU A 400 15.61 32.32 -8.21
N PRO A 401 16.28 32.33 -7.03
CA PRO A 401 17.73 32.47 -6.98
C PRO A 401 18.36 31.20 -7.55
N VAL A 402 19.25 31.36 -8.52
CA VAL A 402 19.94 30.27 -9.21
C VAL A 402 21.45 30.48 -9.18
N PRO A 403 22.24 29.41 -9.05
CA PRO A 403 23.70 29.50 -9.08
C PRO A 403 24.18 29.80 -10.49
N LEU A 404 25.06 30.78 -10.62
CA LEU A 404 25.72 31.15 -11.86
C LEU A 404 27.20 30.79 -11.77
N PRO A 405 27.68 29.80 -12.55
CA PRO A 405 29.11 29.47 -12.64
C PRO A 405 29.90 30.58 -13.35
N PRO A 406 31.25 30.53 -13.29
CA PRO A 406 32.11 31.29 -14.19
C PRO A 406 31.74 31.08 -15.66
N SER A 407 32.00 32.08 -16.51
CA SER A 407 31.63 32.06 -17.94
C SER A 407 32.45 31.10 -18.80
N ASP A 408 33.40 30.36 -18.21
CA ASP A 408 34.19 29.36 -18.92
C ASP A 408 33.30 28.15 -19.26
N GLU A 409 32.97 28.01 -20.55
CA GLU A 409 32.13 26.91 -21.05
C GLU A 409 32.78 25.53 -20.82
N GLN A 410 34.11 25.43 -20.87
CA GLN A 410 34.82 24.17 -20.66
C GLN A 410 34.77 23.76 -19.19
N GLU A 411 35.00 24.70 -18.27
CA GLU A 411 34.87 24.44 -16.83
C GLU A 411 33.46 23.95 -16.47
N GLN A 412 32.42 24.58 -17.03
CA GLN A 412 31.05 24.14 -16.84
C GLN A 412 30.79 22.73 -17.40
N ALA A 413 31.36 22.40 -18.56
CA ALA A 413 31.26 21.07 -19.15
C ALA A 413 31.93 20.01 -18.27
N ASP A 414 33.09 20.31 -17.69
CA ASP A 414 33.82 19.40 -16.79
C ASP A 414 33.01 19.09 -15.52
N PHE A 415 32.36 20.10 -14.92
CA PHE A 415 31.44 19.91 -13.80
C PHE A 415 30.25 19.02 -14.16
N VAL A 416 29.70 19.21 -15.35
CA VAL A 416 28.60 18.40 -15.86
C VAL A 416 29.05 16.97 -16.06
N GLU A 417 30.19 16.73 -16.70
CA GLU A 417 30.71 15.38 -16.93
C GLU A 417 30.95 14.65 -15.59
N LEU A 418 31.53 15.33 -14.60
CA LEU A 418 31.71 14.79 -13.26
C LEU A 418 30.37 14.45 -12.59
N GLY A 419 29.40 15.37 -12.64
CA GLY A 419 28.05 15.16 -12.11
C GLY A 419 27.36 13.96 -12.73
N GLU A 420 27.38 13.86 -14.06
CA GLU A 420 26.81 12.73 -14.80
C GLU A 420 27.47 11.40 -14.46
N ARG A 421 28.80 11.38 -14.35
CA ARG A 421 29.57 10.18 -13.98
C ARG A 421 29.14 9.64 -12.61
N VAL A 422 29.01 10.52 -11.62
CA VAL A 422 28.60 10.14 -10.26
C VAL A 422 27.13 9.74 -10.21
N LEU A 423 26.24 10.53 -10.83
CA LEU A 423 24.81 10.22 -10.89
C LEU A 423 24.54 8.90 -11.62
N ALA A 424 25.24 8.60 -12.71
CA ALA A 424 25.14 7.32 -13.41
C ALA A 424 25.61 6.13 -12.54
N ARG A 425 26.55 6.34 -11.61
CA ARG A 425 26.92 5.32 -10.62
C ARG A 425 25.80 5.11 -9.60
N ILE A 426 25.17 6.18 -9.13
CA ILE A 426 24.04 6.12 -8.18
C ILE A 426 22.84 5.41 -8.81
N GLU A 427 22.48 5.75 -10.05
CA GLU A 427 21.37 5.10 -10.76
C GLU A 427 21.62 3.61 -10.95
N ARG A 428 22.85 3.19 -11.30
CA ARG A 428 23.22 1.76 -11.35
C ARG A 428 23.03 1.05 -10.00
N LEU A 429 23.32 1.71 -8.89
CA LEU A 429 23.13 1.17 -7.54
C LEU A 429 21.64 1.11 -7.16
N LEU A 430 20.84 2.11 -7.55
CA LEU A 430 19.39 2.10 -7.37
C LEU A 430 18.76 0.93 -8.12
N THR A 431 19.09 0.75 -9.40
CA THR A 431 18.61 -0.40 -10.19
C THR A 431 19.08 -1.73 -9.60
N ALA A 432 20.31 -1.81 -9.05
CA ALA A 432 20.78 -3.01 -8.37
C ALA A 432 19.95 -3.32 -7.11
N CYS A 433 19.55 -2.30 -6.35
CA CYS A 433 18.66 -2.49 -5.20
C CYS A 433 17.29 -3.02 -5.62
N GLU A 434 16.70 -2.45 -6.68
CA GLU A 434 15.40 -2.88 -7.23
C GLU A 434 15.45 -4.33 -7.73
N ARG A 435 16.50 -4.70 -8.48
CA ARG A 435 16.72 -6.09 -8.90
C ARG A 435 16.89 -7.02 -7.71
N GLY A 436 17.62 -6.60 -6.67
CA GLY A 436 17.79 -7.38 -5.45
C GLY A 436 16.46 -7.65 -4.72
N LEU A 437 15.58 -6.63 -4.66
CA LEU A 437 14.23 -6.77 -4.09
C LEU A 437 13.37 -7.73 -4.92
N ALA A 438 13.37 -7.59 -6.25
CA ALA A 438 12.63 -8.50 -7.13
C ALA A 438 13.15 -9.95 -7.02
N HIS A 439 14.47 -10.13 -6.92
CA HIS A 439 15.08 -11.44 -6.73
C HIS A 439 14.72 -12.07 -5.37
N SER A 440 14.71 -11.28 -4.28
CA SER A 440 14.27 -11.75 -2.96
C SER A 440 12.81 -12.24 -3.00
N ALA A 441 11.92 -11.50 -3.67
CA ALA A 441 10.53 -11.90 -3.83
C ALA A 441 10.40 -13.22 -4.61
N ALA A 442 11.13 -13.36 -5.73
CA ALA A 442 11.16 -14.61 -6.50
C ALA A 442 11.71 -15.79 -5.69
N LEU A 443 12.78 -15.57 -4.91
CA LEU A 443 13.39 -16.60 -4.07
C LEU A 443 12.46 -17.04 -2.93
N ARG A 444 11.68 -16.12 -2.35
CA ARG A 444 10.62 -16.47 -1.37
C ARG A 444 9.59 -17.40 -2.00
N THR A 445 9.09 -17.06 -3.18
CA THR A 445 8.12 -17.89 -3.92
C THR A 445 8.70 -19.27 -4.22
N ALA A 446 9.94 -19.34 -4.71
CA ALA A 446 10.62 -20.61 -5.00
C ALA A 446 10.82 -21.45 -3.74
N LEU A 447 11.25 -20.83 -2.64
CA LEU A 447 11.48 -21.54 -1.37
C LEU A 447 10.19 -22.17 -0.82
N LEU A 448 9.07 -21.43 -0.86
CA LEU A 448 7.77 -21.99 -0.46
C LEU A 448 7.34 -23.11 -1.41
N ALA A 449 7.56 -22.96 -2.72
CA ALA A 449 7.25 -24.02 -3.69
C ALA A 449 8.04 -25.31 -3.41
N GLU A 450 9.35 -25.20 -3.13
CA GLU A 450 10.19 -26.36 -2.77
C GLU A 450 9.78 -26.99 -1.42
N ALA A 451 9.36 -26.17 -0.46
CA ALA A 451 8.87 -26.64 0.85
C ALA A 451 7.63 -27.51 0.70
N PHE A 452 6.63 -27.02 -0.03
CA PHE A 452 5.34 -27.71 -0.19
C PHE A 452 5.32 -28.74 -1.32
N ALA A 453 6.42 -28.90 -2.04
CA ALA A 453 6.68 -30.05 -2.90
C ALA A 453 7.53 -31.13 -2.22
N GLY A 454 7.81 -30.99 -0.92
CA GLY A 454 8.58 -31.97 -0.13
C GLY A 454 10.06 -32.07 -0.47
N ARG A 455 10.64 -31.04 -1.10
CA ARG A 455 12.05 -31.02 -1.54
C ARG A 455 12.96 -30.16 -0.65
N LEU A 456 12.39 -29.37 0.28
CA LEU A 456 13.18 -28.48 1.15
C LEU A 456 13.93 -29.22 2.26
N VAL A 457 13.37 -30.32 2.77
CA VAL A 457 13.96 -31.12 3.84
C VAL A 457 13.91 -32.61 3.48
N PRO A 458 14.88 -33.44 3.93
CA PRO A 458 14.85 -34.87 3.66
C PRO A 458 13.60 -35.56 4.23
N GLN A 459 13.05 -36.51 3.46
CA GLN A 459 12.00 -37.43 3.93
C GLN A 459 12.61 -38.43 4.92
N ALA A 460 11.87 -38.78 5.98
CA ALA A 460 12.29 -39.81 6.94
C ALA A 460 11.28 -40.98 6.92
N PRO A 461 11.69 -42.18 6.49
CA PRO A 461 10.77 -43.34 6.42
C PRO A 461 10.16 -43.78 7.76
N ALA A 462 10.76 -43.34 8.88
CA ALA A 462 10.27 -43.65 10.22
C ALA A 462 9.21 -42.66 10.74
N ASP A 463 8.93 -41.58 10.01
CA ASP A 463 7.89 -40.63 10.38
C ASP A 463 6.50 -41.26 10.22
N GLU A 464 5.59 -41.04 11.17
CA GLU A 464 4.17 -41.42 11.05
C GLU A 464 3.55 -40.75 9.81
N PRO A 465 2.90 -41.51 8.90
CA PRO A 465 2.22 -40.93 7.74
C PRO A 465 1.17 -39.88 8.15
N ALA A 466 1.05 -38.82 7.36
CA ALA A 466 0.08 -37.75 7.63
C ALA A 466 -1.37 -38.25 7.69
N GLU A 467 -1.71 -39.32 6.97
CA GLU A 467 -3.04 -39.93 7.03
C GLU A 467 -3.40 -40.40 8.44
N ASP A 468 -2.46 -40.97 9.18
CA ASP A 468 -2.71 -41.52 10.52
C ASP A 468 -2.85 -40.38 11.55
N LEU A 469 -2.04 -39.34 11.42
CA LEU A 469 -2.21 -38.07 12.13
C LEU A 469 -3.62 -37.48 11.89
N LEU A 470 -4.06 -37.40 10.62
CA LEU A 470 -5.36 -36.84 10.26
C LEU A 470 -6.52 -37.69 10.78
N LYS A 471 -6.41 -39.03 10.78
CA LYS A 471 -7.41 -39.93 11.37
C LYS A 471 -7.58 -39.67 12.86
N ARG A 472 -6.48 -39.49 13.59
CA ARG A 472 -6.49 -39.19 15.03
C ARG A 472 -7.14 -37.84 15.32
N ILE A 473 -6.72 -36.78 14.61
CA ILE A 473 -7.34 -35.45 14.72
C ILE A 473 -8.85 -35.50 14.43
N ARG A 474 -9.26 -36.26 13.40
CA ARG A 474 -10.68 -36.44 13.07
C ARG A 474 -11.44 -37.11 14.20
N ALA A 475 -10.93 -38.22 14.75
CA ALA A 475 -11.57 -38.95 15.83
C ALA A 475 -11.75 -38.08 17.09
N GLU A 476 -10.71 -37.35 17.49
CA GLU A 476 -10.77 -36.44 18.65
C GLU A 476 -11.80 -35.32 18.45
N ARG A 477 -11.87 -34.73 17.26
CA ARG A 477 -12.86 -33.71 16.92
C ARG A 477 -14.29 -34.24 16.93
N GLU A 478 -14.51 -35.43 16.37
CA GLU A 478 -15.83 -36.06 16.36
C GLU A 478 -16.31 -36.37 17.79
N ALA A 479 -15.42 -36.87 18.66
CA ALA A 479 -15.71 -37.07 20.08
C ALA A 479 -16.08 -35.75 20.78
N ALA A 480 -15.26 -34.70 20.62
CA ALA A 480 -15.52 -33.40 21.23
C ALA A 480 -16.83 -32.74 20.73
N ASP A 481 -17.15 -32.91 19.44
CA ASP A 481 -18.40 -32.41 18.86
C ASP A 481 -19.61 -33.21 19.36
N ALA A 482 -19.47 -34.53 19.57
CA ALA A 482 -20.51 -35.36 20.16
C ALA A 482 -20.79 -34.95 21.62
N ASP A 483 -19.73 -34.75 22.42
CA ASP A 483 -19.83 -34.31 23.81
C ASP A 483 -20.50 -32.95 23.93
N ARG A 484 -20.13 -31.99 23.07
CA ARG A 484 -20.80 -30.67 23.00
C ARG A 484 -22.26 -30.79 22.63
N LYS A 485 -22.60 -31.62 21.64
CA LYS A 485 -24.00 -31.84 21.24
C LYS A 485 -24.80 -32.46 22.39
N ALA A 486 -24.21 -33.40 23.13
CA ALA A 486 -24.82 -33.99 24.33
C ALA A 486 -25.02 -32.95 25.44
N ALA A 487 -24.01 -32.13 25.74
CA ALA A 487 -24.10 -31.06 26.73
C ALA A 487 -25.16 -30.01 26.38
N ARG A 488 -25.25 -29.59 25.10
CA ARG A 488 -26.31 -28.66 24.63
C ARG A 488 -27.71 -29.27 24.75
N ARG A 489 -27.86 -30.57 24.44
CA ARG A 489 -29.14 -31.29 24.64
C ARG A 489 -29.51 -31.36 26.11
N ALA A 490 -28.58 -31.69 27.00
CA ALA A 490 -28.79 -31.71 28.45
C ALA A 490 -29.18 -30.33 29.01
N ALA A 491 -28.48 -29.26 28.60
CA ALA A 491 -28.80 -27.89 29.02
C ALA A 491 -30.19 -27.44 28.54
N THR A 492 -30.59 -27.84 27.33
CA THR A 492 -31.92 -27.54 26.78
C THR A 492 -33.01 -28.29 27.55
N GLN A 493 -32.77 -29.54 27.93
CA GLN A 493 -33.69 -30.35 28.75
C GLN A 493 -33.77 -29.87 30.22
N ALA A 494 -32.69 -29.35 30.79
CA ALA A 494 -32.70 -28.73 32.12
C ALA A 494 -33.52 -27.43 32.13
N LYS A 495 -33.38 -26.59 31.08
CA LYS A 495 -34.19 -25.37 30.91
C LYS A 495 -35.68 -25.66 30.69
N SER A 496 -36.04 -26.79 30.08
CA SER A 496 -37.46 -27.18 29.92
C SER A 496 -38.06 -27.76 31.21
N LYS A 497 -37.28 -28.47 32.04
CA LYS A 497 -37.72 -28.99 33.35
C LYS A 497 -37.79 -27.94 34.46
N GLY A 498 -37.01 -26.86 34.38
CA GLY A 498 -37.05 -25.73 35.32
C GLY A 498 -38.25 -24.76 35.15
N ARG A 499 -39.11 -25.00 34.15
CA ARG A 499 -40.29 -24.17 33.84
C ARG A 499 -41.56 -24.76 34.46
N ALA A 500 -41.57 -24.98 35.78
CA ALA A 500 -42.81 -25.27 36.51
C ALA A 500 -43.63 -23.98 36.64
N LYS A 501 -44.90 -24.00 36.18
CA LYS A 501 -45.85 -22.88 36.26
C LYS A 501 -45.95 -22.34 37.70
N PRO A 502 -45.86 -21.01 37.95
CA PRO A 502 -46.31 -20.46 39.21
C PRO A 502 -47.82 -20.68 39.33
N LYS A 503 -48.27 -21.12 40.51
CA LYS A 503 -49.69 -21.24 40.88
C LYS A 503 -50.30 -19.82 40.88
N PRO A 504 -51.49 -19.59 40.29
CA PRO A 504 -52.07 -18.25 40.23
C PRO A 504 -52.47 -17.78 41.65
N PRO A 505 -52.31 -16.48 41.98
CA PRO A 505 -52.77 -15.94 43.25
C PRO A 505 -54.31 -15.80 43.27
N ALA A 506 -54.89 -15.88 44.47
CA ALA A 506 -56.32 -15.78 44.72
C ALA A 506 -56.89 -14.39 44.36
N GLN A 507 -58.13 -14.39 43.88
CA GLN A 507 -58.92 -13.23 43.45
C GLN A 507 -58.99 -12.13 44.52
N ARG A 508 -58.81 -10.88 44.07
CA ARG A 508 -59.29 -9.67 44.76
C ARG A 508 -60.22 -8.93 43.80
N ASP A 509 -61.40 -8.58 44.29
CA ASP A 509 -62.46 -7.91 43.56
C ASP A 509 -62.06 -6.53 43.02
N ALA A 510 -62.53 -6.22 41.81
CA ALA A 510 -62.31 -4.95 41.12
C ALA A 510 -63.44 -3.95 41.43
N PRO A 511 -63.15 -2.64 41.60
CA PRO A 511 -64.18 -1.60 41.59
C PRO A 511 -64.56 -1.19 40.15
N PRO A 512 -65.79 -0.64 39.94
CA PRO A 512 -66.38 -0.43 38.62
C PRO A 512 -65.82 0.79 37.87
N PRO A 513 -66.02 0.89 36.54
CA PRO A 513 -65.42 1.94 35.72
C PRO A 513 -66.25 3.24 35.75
N PRO A 514 -65.62 4.43 35.64
CA PRO A 514 -66.33 5.66 35.32
C PRO A 514 -66.52 5.83 33.80
N THR A 515 -67.66 6.43 33.46
CA THR A 515 -68.24 6.72 32.14
C THR A 515 -67.53 7.84 31.36
N PRO A 516 -67.76 7.95 30.03
CA PRO A 516 -66.96 8.78 29.12
C PRO A 516 -67.52 10.20 28.97
N THR A 517 -66.66 11.20 28.72
CA THR A 517 -67.09 12.44 28.07
C THR A 517 -65.93 13.23 27.43
N THR A 518 -66.15 13.52 26.14
CA THR A 518 -65.78 14.71 25.34
C THR A 518 -64.33 14.98 24.89
N ASP A 519 -64.19 14.96 23.56
CA ASP A 519 -63.15 15.56 22.72
C ASP A 519 -63.02 17.09 22.87
N VAL A 520 -61.78 17.61 22.89
CA VAL A 520 -61.37 18.97 22.46
C VAL A 520 -59.90 18.90 21.94
N PRO A 521 -59.50 19.66 20.89
CA PRO A 521 -58.44 19.27 19.95
C PRO A 521 -57.03 19.82 20.23
N LEU A 522 -56.09 19.28 19.46
CA LEU A 522 -54.65 19.58 19.35
C LEU A 522 -54.30 21.07 19.33
N SER A 523 -53.29 21.45 20.13
CA SER A 523 -52.54 22.70 20.01
C SER A 523 -51.06 22.44 19.67
N GLU A 524 -50.55 23.23 18.73
CA GLU A 524 -49.15 23.31 18.29
C GLU A 524 -48.19 23.67 19.45
N GLY A 525 -46.94 23.18 19.39
CA GLY A 525 -45.90 23.55 20.37
C GLY A 525 -44.53 22.92 20.13
N GLU A 526 -43.69 23.68 19.43
CA GLU A 526 -42.22 23.80 19.53
C GLU A 526 -41.28 22.61 19.25
N GLN A 527 -40.61 22.71 18.09
CA GLN A 527 -39.31 22.11 17.82
C GLN A 527 -38.22 22.87 18.59
N VAL A 528 -37.48 22.16 19.44
CA VAL A 528 -36.24 22.67 20.06
C VAL A 528 -35.07 22.30 19.15
N THR A 529 -34.51 23.30 18.46
CA THR A 529 -33.22 23.24 17.76
C THR A 529 -32.08 23.46 18.77
N LEU A 530 -31.13 22.52 18.82
CA LEU A 530 -29.88 22.69 19.57
C LEU A 530 -28.78 23.22 18.62
N PRO A 531 -28.03 24.28 19.00
CA PRO A 531 -26.98 24.85 18.18
C PRO A 531 -25.68 24.01 18.23
N LEU A 532 -25.12 23.76 17.05
CA LEU A 532 -23.76 23.24 16.85
C LEU A 532 -22.80 24.43 16.80
N GLU A 533 -21.99 24.60 17.84
CA GLU A 533 -20.80 25.47 17.79
C GLU A 533 -19.60 24.66 17.32
N PHE A 534 -19.05 25.03 16.16
CA PHE A 534 -17.72 24.64 15.71
C PHE A 534 -16.75 25.78 16.03
N THR A 535 -15.72 25.51 16.82
CA THR A 535 -14.55 26.38 16.97
C THR A 535 -13.40 25.88 16.09
N ALA A 536 -12.67 26.86 15.55
CA ALA A 536 -11.69 26.76 14.46
C ALA A 536 -10.30 26.27 14.91
#